data_AF-A0A919S1J9-F1
#
_entry.id   AF-A0A919S1J9-F1
#
_cell.length_a   1.000
_cell.length_b   1.000
_cell.length_c   1.000
_cell.angle_alpha   90.00
_cell.angle_beta   90.00
_cell.angle_gamma   90.00
#
_symmetry.space_group_name_H-M   'P 1'
#
loop_
_entity.id
_entity.type
_entity.pdbx_description
1 polymer ?
#
loop_
_entity_poly.entity_id
_entity_poly.type
_entity_poly.pdbx_seq_one_letter_code
_entity_poly.pdbx_strand_id
1 'polypeptide(L)'
;MDFISTGNAQVKSYKCCVLFDRSDGAIQHIHSVVTMEGADETPEHIMEQRTLQLGKELGVDVTQMELLHVDPNSMQPNKQYAVDLSKRCLVAVGQPFDEAKEQNS
;
A
#
# COMPACT_ATOMS: atom_id res chain seq x y z
N MET A 1 -25.69 12.18 -3.06
CA MET A 1 -24.58 11.20 -3.06
C MET A 1 -25.18 9.90 -3.50
N ASP A 2 -24.92 9.50 -4.74
CA ASP A 2 -25.39 8.21 -5.26
C ASP A 2 -24.40 7.13 -4.82
N PHE A 3 -24.87 6.22 -3.97
CA PHE A 3 -24.09 5.07 -3.55
C PHE A 3 -24.14 4.03 -4.67
N ILE A 4 -23.11 3.99 -5.49
CA ILE A 4 -22.95 2.93 -6.49
C ILE A 4 -22.37 1.71 -5.75
N SER A 5 -23.24 0.75 -5.44
CA SER A 5 -22.85 -0.56 -4.92
C SER A 5 -22.58 -1.51 -6.09
N THR A 6 -21.62 -2.42 -5.93
CA THR A 6 -21.38 -3.54 -6.85
C THR A 6 -22.49 -4.61 -6.81
N GLY A 7 -23.57 -4.39 -6.05
CA GLY A 7 -24.68 -5.32 -5.92
C GLY A 7 -24.24 -6.61 -5.23
N ASN A 8 -24.47 -7.75 -5.88
CA ASN A 8 -24.13 -9.09 -5.35
C ASN A 8 -22.74 -9.58 -5.77
N ALA A 9 -21.99 -8.81 -6.56
CA ALA A 9 -20.67 -9.23 -7.04
C ALA A 9 -19.74 -9.42 -5.83
N GLN A 10 -19.14 -10.60 -5.73
CA GLN A 10 -18.19 -10.95 -4.68
C GLN A 10 -16.78 -10.48 -5.04
N VAL A 11 -15.97 -10.18 -4.03
CA VAL A 11 -14.56 -9.87 -4.21
C VAL A 11 -13.78 -11.17 -4.39
N LYS A 12 -13.10 -11.31 -5.53
CA LYS A 12 -12.19 -12.43 -5.81
C LYS A 12 -10.81 -12.20 -5.21
N SER A 13 -10.28 -10.98 -5.35
CA SER A 13 -8.97 -10.63 -4.78
C SER A 13 -8.88 -9.14 -4.46
N TYR A 14 -8.03 -8.81 -3.50
CA TYR A 14 -7.71 -7.44 -3.12
C TYR A 14 -6.19 -7.32 -2.97
N LYS A 15 -5.57 -6.47 -3.80
CA LYS A 15 -4.13 -6.18 -3.78
C LYS A 15 -3.90 -4.71 -3.43
N CYS A 16 -2.77 -4.45 -2.76
CA CYS A 16 -2.35 -3.11 -2.37
C CYS A 16 -0.86 -2.91 -2.64
N CYS A 17 -0.52 -1.76 -3.19
CA CYS A 17 0.84 -1.32 -3.44
C CYS A 17 1.03 0.08 -2.88
N VAL A 18 2.14 0.31 -2.17
CA VAL A 18 2.49 1.63 -1.65
C VAL A 18 3.70 2.18 -2.39
N LEU A 19 3.63 3.45 -2.76
CA LEU A 19 4.74 4.24 -3.27
C LEU A 19 5.30 5.06 -2.10
N PHE A 20 6.57 4.84 -1.78
CA PHE A 20 7.22 5.48 -0.63
C PHE A 20 8.59 6.03 -0.98
N ASP A 21 9.01 7.06 -0.24
CA ASP A 21 10.34 7.66 -0.37
C ASP A 21 11.39 6.75 0.28
N ARG A 22 12.43 6.40 -0.46
CA ARG A 22 13.49 5.50 0.00
C ARG A 22 14.40 6.12 1.06
N SER A 23 14.35 7.43 1.27
CA SER A 23 15.20 8.15 2.23
C SER A 23 14.66 8.09 3.67
N ASP A 24 13.34 8.14 3.83
CA ASP A 24 12.69 8.22 5.15
C ASP A 24 11.51 7.25 5.34
N GLY A 25 11.12 6.52 4.29
CA GLY A 25 9.99 5.59 4.33
C GLY A 25 8.61 6.26 4.24
N ALA A 26 8.54 7.56 3.98
CA ALA A 26 7.28 8.29 3.88
C ALA A 26 6.44 7.79 2.69
N ILE A 27 5.19 7.40 2.96
CA ILE A 27 4.27 6.95 1.92
C ILE A 27 3.69 8.16 1.20
N GLN A 28 3.90 8.23 -0.11
CA GLN A 28 3.39 9.31 -0.97
C GLN A 28 2.09 8.92 -1.68
N HIS A 29 1.90 7.63 -1.97
CA HIS A 29 0.69 7.14 -2.61
C HIS A 29 0.38 5.69 -2.20
N ILE A 30 -0.90 5.38 -2.05
CA ILE A 30 -1.41 4.02 -1.81
C ILE A 30 -2.33 3.69 -2.96
N HIS A 31 -2.04 2.60 -3.66
CA HIS A 31 -2.82 2.11 -4.76
C HIS A 31 -3.42 0.74 -4.44
N SER A 32 -4.73 0.64 -4.53
CA SER A 32 -5.52 -0.52 -4.14
C SER A 32 -6.32 -1.02 -5.34
N VAL A 33 -6.21 -2.31 -5.65
CA VAL A 33 -6.94 -2.96 -6.74
C VAL A 33 -7.83 -4.06 -6.18
N VAL A 34 -9.13 -3.91 -6.38
CA VAL A 34 -10.14 -4.91 -6.01
C VAL A 34 -10.62 -5.60 -7.29
N THR A 35 -10.41 -6.91 -7.37
CA THR A 35 -10.89 -7.74 -8.48
C THR A 35 -12.18 -8.43 -8.04
N MET A 36 -13.25 -8.24 -8.80
CA MET A 36 -14.53 -8.90 -8.58
C MET A 36 -14.55 -10.29 -9.22
N GLU A 37 -15.41 -11.19 -8.74
CA GLU A 37 -15.67 -12.47 -9.41
C GLU A 37 -16.13 -12.25 -10.86
N GLY A 38 -15.61 -13.07 -11.78
CA GLY A 38 -15.85 -12.95 -13.22
C GLY A 38 -14.97 -11.91 -13.94
N ALA A 39 -14.18 -11.11 -13.23
CA ALA A 39 -13.20 -10.21 -13.81
C ALA A 39 -11.82 -10.85 -13.95
N ASP A 40 -11.06 -10.37 -14.94
CA ASP A 40 -9.66 -10.71 -15.10
C ASP A 40 -8.81 -10.05 -14.00
N GLU A 41 -7.83 -10.80 -13.52
CA GLU A 41 -6.93 -10.32 -12.50
C GLU A 41 -5.92 -9.33 -13.09
N THR A 42 -5.72 -8.20 -12.40
CA THR A 42 -4.68 -7.25 -12.81
C THR A 42 -3.30 -7.82 -12.48
N PRO A 43 -2.39 -7.95 -13.47
CA PRO A 43 -1.02 -8.34 -13.22
C PRO A 43 -0.28 -7.30 -12.37
N GLU A 44 0.62 -7.75 -11.50
CA GLU A 44 1.36 -6.88 -10.58
C GLU A 44 2.14 -5.79 -11.32
N HIS A 45 2.85 -6.13 -12.40
CA HIS A 45 3.61 -5.15 -13.18
C HIS A 45 2.74 -4.01 -13.76
N ILE A 46 1.48 -4.29 -14.12
CA ILE A 46 0.54 -3.25 -14.60
C ILE A 46 0.12 -2.35 -13.43
N MET A 47 -0.13 -2.95 -12.26
CA MET A 47 -0.46 -2.21 -11.04
C MET A 47 0.71 -1.29 -10.62
N GLU A 48 1.94 -1.79 -10.66
CA GLU A 48 3.16 -1.00 -10.36
C GLU A 48 3.33 0.17 -11.33
N GLN A 49 3.21 -0.08 -12.64
CA GLN A 49 3.27 0.97 -13.66
C GLN A 49 2.21 2.04 -13.44
N ARG A 50 0.98 1.63 -13.11
CA ARG A 50 -0.12 2.55 -12.82
C ARG A 50 0.14 3.36 -11.55
N THR A 51 0.69 2.75 -10.52
CA THR A 51 1.05 3.40 -9.26
C THR A 51 2.10 4.49 -9.50
N LEU A 52 3.14 4.20 -10.29
CA LEU A 52 4.15 5.19 -10.67
C LEU A 52 3.58 6.31 -11.55
N GLN A 53 2.70 5.97 -12.50
CA GLN A 53 2.04 6.96 -13.33
C GLN A 53 1.22 7.95 -12.47
N LEU A 54 0.41 7.43 -11.55
CA LEU A 54 -0.38 8.26 -10.65
C LEU A 54 0.50 9.11 -9.73
N GLY A 55 1.61 8.56 -9.23
CA GLY A 55 2.61 9.34 -8.48
C GLY A 55 3.11 10.56 -9.26
N LYS A 56 3.47 10.38 -10.54
CA LYS A 56 3.88 11.48 -11.43
C LYS A 56 2.76 12.50 -11.66
N GLU A 57 1.53 12.04 -11.90
CA GLU A 57 0.35 12.90 -12.11
C GLU A 57 0.03 13.75 -10.87
N LEU A 58 0.36 13.25 -9.67
CA LEU A 58 0.22 13.96 -8.40
C LEU A 58 1.42 14.89 -8.08
N GLY A 59 2.42 14.98 -8.96
CA GLY A 59 3.59 15.83 -8.77
C GLY A 59 4.66 15.25 -7.84
N VAL A 60 4.62 13.95 -7.55
CA VAL A 60 5.65 13.25 -6.75
C VAL A 60 6.87 12.95 -7.63
N ASP A 61 8.07 13.24 -7.12
CA ASP A 61 9.31 12.81 -7.78
C ASP A 61 9.52 11.30 -7.59
N VAL A 62 9.06 10.53 -8.58
CA VAL A 62 9.16 9.07 -8.54
C VAL A 62 10.59 8.52 -8.66
N THR A 63 11.61 9.34 -8.93
CA THR A 63 13.00 8.85 -9.06
C THR A 63 13.61 8.42 -7.72
N GLN A 64 13.12 8.97 -6.62
CA GLN A 64 13.53 8.61 -5.26
C GLN A 64 12.56 7.62 -4.60
N MET A 65 11.57 7.13 -5.33
CA MET A 65 10.51 6.32 -4.78
C MET A 65 10.76 4.83 -5.04
N GLU A 66 10.30 4.01 -4.10
CA GLU A 66 10.20 2.56 -4.26
C GLU A 66 8.75 2.12 -4.09
N LEU A 67 8.48 0.90 -4.58
CA LEU A 67 7.18 0.25 -4.45
C LEU A 67 7.30 -0.88 -3.42
N LEU A 68 6.23 -1.05 -2.64
CA LEU A 68 6.08 -2.18 -1.72
C LEU A 68 4.67 -2.73 -1.81
N HIS A 69 4.56 -4.02 -2.08
CA HIS A 69 3.30 -4.74 -1.98
C HIS A 69 3.00 -5.06 -0.52
N VAL A 70 1.76 -4.79 -0.11
CA VAL A 70 1.31 -4.94 1.27
C VAL A 70 -0.02 -5.68 1.31
N ASP A 71 -0.27 -6.40 2.39
CA ASP A 71 -1.61 -6.94 2.64
C ASP A 71 -2.55 -5.76 2.91
N PRO A 72 -3.62 -5.56 2.11
CA PRO A 72 -4.57 -4.49 2.36
C PRO A 72 -5.22 -4.53 3.75
N ASN A 73 -5.31 -5.71 4.38
CA ASN A 73 -5.89 -5.86 5.73
C ASN A 73 -4.94 -5.38 6.83
N SER A 74 -3.67 -5.13 6.52
CA SER A 74 -2.70 -4.57 7.47
C SER A 74 -2.92 -3.07 7.75
N MET A 75 -3.69 -2.38 6.88
CA MET A 75 -3.99 -0.97 7.00
C MET A 75 -5.36 -0.75 7.66
N GLN A 76 -5.39 0.06 8.71
CA GLN A 76 -6.62 0.47 9.35
C GLN A 76 -7.07 1.84 8.81
N PRO A 77 -8.39 2.05 8.62
CA PRO A 77 -8.92 3.35 8.25
C PRO A 77 -8.48 4.44 9.23
N ASN A 78 -8.19 5.64 8.71
CA ASN A 78 -7.82 6.83 9.48
C ASN A 78 -6.51 6.71 10.28
N LYS A 79 -5.65 5.72 10.00
CA LYS A 79 -4.29 5.67 10.54
C LYS A 79 -3.26 6.10 9.50
N GLN A 80 -2.23 6.79 9.97
CA GLN A 80 -1.06 7.12 9.16
C GLN A 80 -0.03 6.00 9.25
N TYR A 81 0.60 5.70 8.13
CA TYR A 81 1.60 4.65 8.00
C TYR A 81 2.85 5.18 7.30
N ALA A 82 3.99 4.57 7.62
CA ALA A 82 5.26 4.71 6.92
C ALA A 82 5.81 3.31 6.61
N VAL A 83 6.81 3.24 5.76
CA VAL A 83 7.55 2.00 5.48
C VAL A 83 8.78 1.94 6.39
N ASP A 84 8.92 0.87 7.15
CA ASP A 84 10.20 0.51 7.78
C ASP A 84 11.16 0.07 6.67
N LEU A 85 12.14 0.91 6.35
CA LEU A 85 13.13 0.65 5.30
C LEU A 85 14.02 -0.57 5.59
N SER A 86 14.21 -0.93 6.86
CA SER A 86 15.03 -2.09 7.26
C SER A 86 14.28 -3.41 7.07
N LYS A 87 12.99 -3.43 7.44
CA LYS A 87 12.15 -4.64 7.38
C LYS A 87 11.29 -4.72 6.11
N ARG A 88 11.22 -3.64 5.33
CA ARG A 88 10.32 -3.44 4.18
C ARG A 88 8.88 -3.81 4.52
N CYS A 89 8.34 -3.23 5.59
CA CYS A 89 6.96 -3.44 6.03
C CYS A 89 6.29 -2.13 6.47
N LEU A 90 4.95 -2.13 6.57
CA LEU A 90 4.21 -0.98 7.07
C LEU A 90 4.30 -0.87 8.59
N VAL A 91 4.54 0.35 9.07
CA VAL A 91 4.51 0.72 10.48
C VAL A 91 3.57 1.91 10.68
N ALA A 92 2.76 1.88 11.74
CA ALA A 92 1.88 3.00 12.06
C ALA A 92 2.70 4.17 12.62
N VAL A 93 2.50 5.37 12.07
CA VAL A 93 3.17 6.58 12.55
C VAL A 93 2.67 6.91 13.96
N GLY A 94 3.60 7.03 14.91
CA GLY A 94 3.27 7.29 16.32
C GLY A 94 3.22 6.06 17.23
N GLN A 95 3.48 4.85 16.71
CA GLN A 95 3.85 3.72 17.58
C GLN A 95 5.37 3.69 17.74
N PRO A 96 5.89 3.55 18.98
CA PRO A 96 7.31 3.27 19.18
C PRO A 96 7.68 2.00 18.42
N PHE A 97 8.83 2.02 17.75
CA PHE A 97 9.51 0.80 17.36
C PHE A 97 9.83 0.03 18.64
N ASP A 98 9.11 -1.06 18.91
CA ASP A 98 9.59 -2.03 19.91
C ASP A 98 10.89 -2.63 19.34
N GLU A 99 12.02 -2.10 19.81
CA GLU A 99 13.29 -2.76 19.74
C GLU A 99 13.12 -4.18 20.28
N ALA A 100 13.78 -5.11 19.62
CA ALA A 100 13.75 -6.53 19.87
C ALA A 100 13.61 -6.87 21.36
N LYS A 101 12.70 -7.81 21.68
CA LYS A 101 12.80 -8.58 22.92
C LYS A 101 14.17 -9.27 22.92
N GLU A 102 15.13 -8.61 23.56
CA GLU A 102 16.40 -9.19 23.94
C GLU A 102 16.16 -10.23 25.04
N GLN A 103 16.89 -11.31 24.90
CA GLN A 103 16.86 -12.52 25.71
C GLN A 103 17.21 -12.22 27.18
N ASN A 104 16.39 -12.69 28.12
CA ASN A 104 16.85 -13.45 29.29
C ASN A 104 15.68 -13.83 30.20
N SER A 105 15.38 -15.13 30.29
CA SER A 105 15.29 -15.82 31.57
C SER A 105 15.42 -17.32 31.38
#